data_AF-A0A0Z8MWE5-F1
#
_entry.id   AF-A0A0Z8MWE5-F1
#
_cell.length_a   1.000
_cell.length_b   1.000
_cell.length_c   1.000
_cell.angle_alpha   90.00
_cell.angle_beta   90.00
_cell.angle_gamma   90.00
#
_symmetry.space_group_name_H-M   'P 1'
#
loop_
_entity.id
_entity.type
_entity.pdbx_description
1 polymer ?
#
loop_
_entity_poly.entity_id
_entity_poly.type
_entity_poly.pdbx_seq_one_letter_code
_entity_poly.pdbx_strand_id
1 'polypeptide(L)'
;MTVRELCQKFQIRLHIFEDDEYEDEAFYIPGLQTMFISSNITEDERVKVALHELGHKGHLPHLYEIFREKYEMQANRNMIHHLLKAEMENCEDYSHFNYLVFMEKYKLKTIADEAMVKEEYLNLVG
;
A
#
# COMPACT_ATOMS: atom_id res chain seq x y z
N MET A 1 10.36 -1.78 7.23
CA MET A 1 10.04 -0.36 6.98
C MET A 1 8.83 0.03 7.82
N THR A 2 8.89 1.13 8.55
CA THR A 2 7.76 1.72 9.29
C THR A 2 7.02 2.76 8.46
N VAL A 3 5.80 3.16 8.85
CA VAL A 3 5.06 4.22 8.14
C VAL A 3 5.77 5.59 8.20
N ARG A 4 6.53 5.86 9.27
CA ARG A 4 7.32 7.10 9.38
C ARG A 4 8.46 7.12 8.36
N GLU A 5 9.17 6.01 8.22
CA GLU A 5 10.23 5.84 7.20
C GLU A 5 9.65 5.94 5.79
N LEU A 6 8.48 5.35 5.55
CA LEU A 6 7.74 5.48 4.30
C LEU A 6 7.44 6.95 3.98
N CYS A 7 6.82 7.68 4.92
CA CYS A 7 6.49 9.09 4.71
C CYS A 7 7.72 9.95 4.45
N GLN A 8 8.84 9.68 5.12
CA GLN A 8 10.12 10.32 4.83
C GLN A 8 10.62 10.02 3.41
N LYS A 9 10.59 8.76 2.98
CA LYS A 9 10.99 8.33 1.62
C LYS A 9 10.17 9.03 0.53
N PHE A 10 8.86 9.19 0.75
CA PHE A 10 7.96 9.87 -0.18
C PHE A 10 7.87 11.39 0.00
N GLN A 11 8.60 11.96 0.97
CA GLN A 11 8.61 13.38 1.31
C GLN A 11 7.20 13.92 1.62
N ILE A 12 6.41 13.14 2.36
CA ILE A 12 5.07 13.51 2.81
C ILE A 12 5.03 13.59 4.34
N ARG A 13 4.08 14.37 4.87
CA ARG A 13 3.82 14.44 6.31
C ARG A 13 2.95 13.27 6.75
N LEU A 14 3.11 12.85 8.01
CA LEU A 14 2.26 11.87 8.65
C LEU A 14 1.49 12.54 9.78
N HIS A 15 0.17 12.34 9.80
CA HIS A 15 -0.70 12.70 10.91
C HIS A 15 -1.46 11.46 11.37
N ILE A 16 -1.26 11.08 12.63
CA ILE A 16 -2.05 10.02 13.28
C ILE A 16 -3.11 10.72 14.09
N PHE A 17 -4.37 10.39 13.84
CA PHE A 17 -5.52 11.00 14.52
C PHE A 17 -6.26 9.94 15.34
N GLU A 18 -6.81 10.36 16.48
CA GLU A 18 -7.70 9.55 17.29
C GLU A 18 -9.12 9.81 16.78
N ASP A 19 -9.81 8.74 16.39
CA ASP A 19 -11.19 8.81 15.90
C ASP A 19 -11.98 7.64 16.44
N ASP A 20 -12.95 7.96 17.30
CA ASP A 20 -13.88 6.99 17.88
C ASP A 20 -15.07 6.70 16.93
N GLU A 21 -15.25 7.48 15.85
CA GLU A 21 -16.34 7.33 14.90
C GLU A 21 -15.91 6.63 13.59
N TYR A 22 -14.64 6.79 13.19
CA TYR A 22 -14.07 6.23 11.95
C TYR A 22 -12.87 5.32 12.24
N GLU A 23 -13.18 4.15 12.79
CA GLU A 23 -12.19 3.28 13.45
C GLU A 23 -11.10 2.72 12.52
N ASP A 24 -11.23 2.73 11.18
CA ASP A 24 -10.25 2.08 10.28
C ASP A 24 -9.90 2.93 9.05
N GLU A 25 -9.95 4.26 9.16
CA GLU A 25 -9.68 5.13 8.01
C GLU A 25 -8.21 5.56 7.88
N ALA A 26 -7.73 5.53 6.63
CA ALA A 26 -6.52 6.19 6.19
C ALA A 26 -6.80 6.90 4.88
N PHE A 27 -6.21 8.07 4.67
CA PHE A 27 -6.34 8.80 3.41
C PHE A 27 -5.15 9.73 3.18
N TYR A 28 -4.81 9.91 1.90
CA TYR A 28 -3.78 10.85 1.48
C TYR A 28 -4.41 12.09 0.84
N ILE A 29 -4.01 13.29 1.29
CA ILE A 29 -4.42 14.55 0.66
C ILE A 29 -3.26 15.14 -0.13
N PRO A 30 -3.25 15.05 -1.47
CA PRO A 30 -2.14 15.53 -2.30
C PRO A 30 -1.84 17.02 -2.14
N GLY A 31 -2.89 17.85 -1.99
CA GLY A 31 -2.73 19.31 -1.82
C GLY A 31 -2.06 19.69 -0.50
N LEU A 32 -2.15 18.84 0.53
CA LEU A 32 -1.42 19.00 1.78
C LEU A 32 -0.09 18.25 1.76
N GLN A 33 0.07 17.22 0.93
CA GLN A 33 1.17 16.26 1.03
C GLN A 33 1.21 15.61 2.42
N THR A 34 0.03 15.29 2.97
CA THR A 34 -0.11 14.67 4.29
C THR A 34 -0.88 13.37 4.16
N MET A 35 -0.33 12.31 4.75
CA MET A 35 -1.00 11.05 5.03
C MET A 35 -1.69 11.14 6.39
N PHE A 36 -2.98 10.86 6.43
CA PHE A 36 -3.78 10.75 7.65
C PHE A 36 -4.08 9.28 7.89
N ILE A 37 -3.86 8.80 9.11
CA ILE A 37 -4.12 7.41 9.51
C ILE A 37 -4.75 7.41 10.89
N SER A 38 -5.87 6.72 11.05
CA SER A 38 -6.47 6.45 12.35
C SER A 38 -5.50 5.72 13.28
N SER A 39 -5.51 6.08 14.57
CA SER A 39 -4.73 5.43 15.61
C SER A 39 -5.08 3.96 15.79
N ASN A 40 -6.30 3.58 15.42
CA ASN A 40 -6.85 2.23 15.53
C ASN A 40 -6.29 1.26 14.48
N ILE A 41 -5.78 1.78 13.35
CA ILE A 41 -5.01 0.96 12.40
C ILE A 41 -3.70 0.53 13.06
N THR A 42 -3.52 -0.79 13.18
CA THR A 42 -2.34 -1.41 13.79
C THR A 42 -1.04 -0.97 13.11
N GLU A 43 0.05 -0.84 13.87
CA GLU A 43 1.32 -0.33 13.33
C GLU A 43 1.83 -1.14 12.13
N ASP A 44 1.62 -2.45 12.15
CA ASP A 44 2.01 -3.37 11.06
C ASP A 44 1.19 -3.16 9.78
N GLU A 45 -0.04 -2.64 9.88
CA GLU A 45 -0.91 -2.39 8.74
C GLU A 45 -0.78 -0.97 8.18
N ARG A 46 -0.26 -0.01 8.97
CA ARG A 46 -0.12 1.40 8.55
C ARG A 46 0.68 1.57 7.26
N VAL A 47 1.73 0.78 7.06
CA VAL A 47 2.53 0.83 5.82
C VAL A 47 1.72 0.37 4.62
N LYS A 48 0.96 -0.72 4.79
CA LYS A 48 0.11 -1.30 3.74
C LYS A 48 -0.95 -0.29 3.29
N VAL A 49 -1.73 0.26 4.24
CA VAL A 49 -2.79 1.24 3.92
C VAL A 49 -2.20 2.52 3.33
N ALA A 50 -1.10 3.04 3.89
CA ALA A 50 -0.48 4.26 3.36
C ALA A 50 0.01 4.10 1.90
N LEU A 51 0.55 2.93 1.55
CA LEU A 51 0.95 2.64 0.17
C LEU A 51 -0.25 2.51 -0.78
N HIS A 52 -1.37 1.96 -0.32
CA HIS A 52 -2.62 1.92 -1.08
C HIS A 52 -3.12 3.35 -1.35
N GLU A 53 -3.23 4.17 -0.31
CA GLU A 53 -3.64 5.58 -0.42
C GLU A 53 -2.74 6.40 -1.36
N LEU A 54 -1.42 6.16 -1.31
CA LEU A 54 -0.48 6.77 -2.25
C LEU A 54 -0.69 6.30 -3.69
N GLY A 55 -1.23 5.09 -3.88
CA GLY A 55 -1.62 4.58 -5.19
C GLY A 55 -2.81 5.31 -5.81
N HIS A 56 -3.61 6.02 -5.01
CA HIS A 56 -4.65 6.93 -5.52
C HIS A 56 -4.11 8.27 -6.01
N LYS A 57 -2.80 8.55 -5.83
CA LYS A 57 -2.19 9.79 -6.28
C LYS A 57 -2.29 9.91 -7.80
N GLY A 58 -3.04 10.92 -8.26
CA GLY A 58 -3.24 11.21 -9.68
C GLY A 58 -4.56 10.67 -10.25
N HIS A 59 -5.33 9.90 -9.47
CA HIS A 59 -6.73 9.63 -9.79
C HIS A 59 -7.56 10.92 -9.67
N LEU A 60 -8.58 11.04 -10.53
CA LEU A 60 -9.50 12.17 -10.51
C LEU A 60 -10.72 11.81 -9.65
N PRO A 61 -10.94 12.47 -8.49
CA PRO A 61 -12.01 12.07 -7.57
C PRO A 61 -13.41 12.07 -8.20
N HIS A 62 -13.69 13.03 -9.10
CA HIS A 62 -14.98 13.12 -9.79
C HIS A 62 -15.24 11.99 -10.79
N LEU A 63 -14.24 11.17 -11.12
CA LEU A 63 -14.39 9.99 -11.96
C LEU A 63 -14.36 8.68 -11.16
N TYR A 64 -14.18 8.76 -9.83
CA TYR A 64 -14.05 7.58 -8.98
C TYR A 64 -15.29 6.69 -9.07
N GLU A 65 -16.50 7.27 -9.06
CA GLU A 65 -17.74 6.47 -9.18
C GLU A 65 -17.82 5.67 -10.49
N ILE A 66 -17.20 6.16 -11.56
CA ILE A 66 -17.19 5.51 -12.88
C ILE A 66 -16.05 4.49 -12.99
N PHE A 67 -14.87 4.80 -12.45
CA PHE A 67 -13.65 4.00 -12.59
C PHE A 67 -13.21 3.31 -11.30
N ARG A 68 -14.11 3.15 -10.32
CA ARG A 68 -13.82 2.62 -8.99
C ARG A 68 -12.91 1.40 -9.01
N GLU A 69 -13.37 0.32 -9.65
CA GLU A 69 -12.61 -0.94 -9.72
C GLU A 69 -11.23 -0.77 -10.34
N LYS A 70 -11.11 0.08 -11.36
CA LYS A 70 -9.81 0.37 -11.98
C LYS A 70 -8.88 1.11 -11.02
N TYR A 71 -9.39 2.13 -10.33
CA TYR A 71 -8.60 2.92 -9.39
C TYR A 71 -8.17 2.10 -8.17
N GLU A 72 -9.06 1.28 -7.62
CA GLU A 72 -8.74 0.34 -6.54
C GLU A 72 -7.69 -0.69 -6.98
N MET A 73 -7.81 -1.23 -8.19
CA MET A 73 -6.83 -2.17 -8.74
C MET A 73 -5.45 -1.52 -8.93
N GLN A 74 -5.40 -0.26 -9.38
CA GLN A 74 -4.16 0.50 -9.53
C GLN A 74 -3.54 0.81 -8.16
N ALA A 75 -4.34 1.18 -7.17
CA ALA A 75 -3.88 1.42 -5.81
C ALA A 75 -3.34 0.15 -5.13
N ASN A 76 -4.05 -0.97 -5.27
CA ASN A 76 -3.59 -2.29 -4.81
C ASN A 76 -2.28 -2.71 -5.48
N ARG A 77 -2.14 -2.50 -6.80
CA ARG A 77 -0.91 -2.81 -7.51
C ARG A 77 0.27 -1.96 -7.02
N ASN A 78 0.05 -0.67 -6.80
CA ASN A 78 1.07 0.22 -6.21
C ASN A 78 1.52 -0.25 -4.83
N MET A 79 0.55 -0.63 -3.98
CA MET A 79 0.81 -1.19 -2.66
C MET A 79 1.65 -2.47 -2.74
N ILE A 80 1.22 -3.44 -3.55
CA ILE A 80 1.92 -4.72 -3.73
C ILE A 80 3.34 -4.51 -4.24
N HIS A 81 3.52 -3.65 -5.25
CA HIS A 81 4.83 -3.33 -5.83
C HIS A 81 5.82 -2.86 -4.75
N HIS A 82 5.41 -1.90 -3.93
CA HIS A 82 6.29 -1.32 -2.91
C HIS A 82 6.55 -2.26 -1.74
N LEU A 83 5.57 -3.08 -1.35
CA LEU A 83 5.77 -4.11 -0.32
C LEU A 83 6.74 -5.19 -0.80
N LEU A 84 6.58 -5.69 -2.03
CA LEU A 84 7.51 -6.64 -2.64
C LEU A 84 8.92 -6.08 -2.70
N LYS A 85 9.08 -4.86 -3.22
CA LYS A 85 10.38 -4.20 -3.29
C LYS A 85 11.04 -4.09 -1.91
N ALA A 86 10.28 -3.77 -0.86
CA ALA A 86 10.82 -3.68 0.50
C ALA A 86 11.24 -5.04 1.07
N GLU A 87 10.50 -6.13 0.82
CA GLU A 87 10.89 -7.49 1.23
C GLU A 87 12.14 -7.95 0.46
N MET A 88 12.22 -7.62 -0.83
CA MET A 88 13.34 -7.98 -1.70
C MET A 88 14.61 -7.19 -1.39
N GLU A 89 14.51 -5.92 -0.98
CA GLU A 89 15.68 -5.14 -0.54
C GLU A 89 16.44 -5.81 0.62
N ASN A 90 15.77 -6.68 1.39
CA ASN A 90 16.34 -7.41 2.53
C ASN A 90 16.70 -8.88 2.21
N CYS A 91 16.54 -9.33 0.96
CA CYS A 91 16.76 -10.71 0.57
C CYS A 91 18.01 -10.83 -0.31
N GLU A 92 18.98 -11.65 0.12
CA GLU A 92 20.21 -11.89 -0.67
C GLU A 92 19.95 -12.81 -1.89
N ASP A 93 18.93 -13.67 -1.82
CA ASP A 93 18.58 -14.62 -2.87
C ASP A 93 17.07 -14.65 -3.13
N TYR A 94 16.68 -14.08 -4.26
CA TYR A 94 15.28 -13.99 -4.68
C TYR A 94 14.64 -15.35 -5.01
N SER A 95 15.42 -16.41 -5.24
CA SER A 95 14.87 -17.74 -5.55
C SER A 95 14.07 -18.35 -4.40
N HIS A 96 14.23 -17.83 -3.17
CA HIS A 96 13.48 -18.26 -2.00
C HIS A 96 12.17 -17.49 -1.77
N PHE A 97 11.81 -16.55 -2.65
CA PHE A 97 10.57 -15.80 -2.51
C PHE A 97 9.36 -16.73 -2.59
N ASN A 98 8.56 -16.74 -1.52
CA ASN A 98 7.30 -17.50 -1.45
C ASN A 98 6.11 -16.53 -1.42
N TYR A 99 5.41 -16.43 -2.55
CA TYR A 99 4.28 -15.52 -2.70
C TYR A 99 3.10 -15.85 -1.76
N LEU A 100 2.93 -17.11 -1.35
CA LEU A 100 1.86 -17.49 -0.42
C LEU A 100 2.11 -16.89 0.97
N VAL A 101 3.35 -16.98 1.46
CA VAL A 101 3.77 -16.37 2.73
C VAL A 101 3.64 -14.85 2.67
N PHE A 102 4.02 -14.25 1.54
CA PHE A 102 3.84 -12.81 1.32
C PHE A 102 2.35 -12.40 1.38
N MET A 103 1.48 -13.12 0.67
CA MET A 103 0.05 -12.82 0.66
C MET A 103 -0.58 -13.00 2.05
N GLU A 104 -0.20 -14.04 2.79
CA GLU A 104 -0.66 -14.27 4.16
C GLU A 104 -0.23 -13.12 5.09
N LYS A 105 1.05 -12.75 5.07
CA LYS A 105 1.62 -11.64 5.86
C LYS A 105 0.85 -10.34 5.68
N TYR A 106 0.50 -10.00 4.44
CA TYR A 106 -0.20 -8.73 4.12
C TYR A 106 -1.72 -8.85 4.04
N LYS A 107 -2.28 -10.02 4.37
CA LYS A 107 -3.72 -10.32 4.32
C LYS A 107 -4.32 -10.08 2.92
N LEU A 108 -3.58 -10.42 1.86
CA LEU A 108 -4.04 -10.37 0.47
C LEU A 108 -4.85 -11.63 0.16
N LYS A 109 -6.09 -11.48 -0.29
CA LYS A 109 -7.07 -12.59 -0.28
C LYS A 109 -7.70 -12.90 -1.63
N THR A 110 -7.49 -12.05 -2.64
CA THR A 110 -8.17 -12.18 -3.93
C THR A 110 -7.28 -12.83 -4.98
N ILE A 111 -7.90 -13.41 -6.01
CA ILE A 111 -7.18 -13.90 -7.19
C ILE A 111 -6.48 -12.76 -7.96
N ALA A 112 -7.00 -11.53 -7.86
CA ALA A 112 -6.39 -10.34 -8.44
C ALA A 112 -5.10 -9.97 -7.70
N ASP A 113 -5.11 -10.05 -6.36
CA ASP A 113 -3.90 -9.86 -5.56
C ASP A 113 -2.83 -10.90 -5.91
N GLU A 114 -3.21 -12.18 -6.02
CA GLU A 114 -2.28 -13.25 -6.40
C GLU A 114 -1.64 -12.99 -7.76
N ALA A 115 -2.45 -12.61 -8.75
CA ALA A 115 -1.95 -12.27 -10.08
C ALA A 115 -0.98 -11.07 -10.03
N MET A 116 -1.35 -9.99 -9.34
CA MET A 116 -0.50 -8.81 -9.19
C MET A 116 0.81 -9.11 -8.45
N VAL A 117 0.79 -9.92 -7.39
CA VAL A 117 2.00 -10.32 -6.67
C VAL A 117 2.97 -11.05 -7.59
N LYS A 118 2.47 -12.02 -8.37
CA LYS A 118 3.30 -12.77 -9.32
C LYS A 118 3.86 -11.88 -10.43
N GLU A 119 3.03 -11.02 -11.01
CA GLU A 119 3.45 -10.09 -12.06
C GLU A 119 4.48 -9.08 -11.55
N GLU A 120 4.23 -8.43 -10.41
CA GLU A 120 5.15 -7.46 -9.84
C GLU A 120 6.46 -8.10 -9.37
N TYR A 121 6.42 -9.32 -8.83
CA TYR A 121 7.62 -10.05 -8.51
C TYR A 121 8.49 -10.29 -9.76
N LEU A 122 7.88 -10.77 -10.85
CA LEU A 122 8.58 -10.98 -12.13
C LEU A 122 9.17 -9.67 -12.68
N ASN A 123 8.45 -8.56 -12.59
CA ASN A 123 8.91 -7.24 -13.01
C ASN A 123 10.11 -6.71 -12.18
N LEU A 124 10.30 -7.20 -10.96
CA LEU A 124 11.39 -6.78 -10.08
C LEU A 124 12.65 -7.65 -10.23
N VAL A 125 12.50 -8.93 -10.59
CA VAL A 125 13.64 -9.86 -10.77
C VAL A 125 14.12 -9.97 -12.23
N GLY A 126 13.34 -9.48 -13.20
CA GLY A 126 13.59 -9.60 -14.64
C GLY A 126 13.59 -8.27 -15.37
#